data_AF-A0A7S2DJ06-F1
#
_entry.id   AF-A0A7S2DJ06-F1
#
_cell.length_a   1.000
_cell.length_b   1.000
_cell.length_c   1.000
_cell.angle_alpha   90.00
_cell.angle_beta   90.00
_cell.angle_gamma   90.00
#
_symmetry.space_group_name_H-M   'P 1'
#
loop_
_entity.id
_entity.type
_entity.pdbx_description
1 polymer ?
#
loop_
_entity_poly.entity_id
_entity_poly.type
_entity_poly.pdbx_seq_one_letter_code
_entity_poly.pdbx_strand_id
1 'polypeptide(L)'
;NSQAICISGESGAGKTETMKLMLQFLTDASSRKAGSSVDTSGEVSMETKILQTNPLTEAFGNAKTLRNNNSSRFGKWTALHMNHSGVISGASITQYLLEKSRITKVGK
;
A
#
# COMPACT_ATOMS: atom_id res chain seq x y z
N ASN A 1 21.61 1.23 4.29
CA ASN A 1 21.37 1.05 2.85
C ASN A 1 19.87 0.85 2.65
N SER A 2 19.25 1.50 1.67
CA SER A 2 17.80 1.38 1.43
C SER A 2 17.49 0.19 0.52
N GLN A 3 16.31 -0.43 0.70
CA GLN A 3 15.86 -1.57 -0.11
C GLN A 3 14.58 -1.20 -0.85
N ALA A 4 14.39 -1.81 -2.03
CA ALA A 4 13.21 -1.59 -2.86
C ALA A 4 12.70 -2.92 -3.40
N ILE A 5 11.36 -3.05 -3.45
CA ILE A 5 10.68 -4.19 -4.04
C ILE A 5 9.77 -3.64 -5.15
N CYS A 6 9.96 -4.13 -6.37
CA CYS A 6 9.13 -3.76 -7.52
C CYS A 6 8.15 -4.88 -7.83
N ILE A 7 6.85 -4.58 -7.77
CA ILE A 7 5.78 -5.51 -8.13
C ILE A 7 5.22 -5.08 -9.49
N SER A 8 5.47 -5.88 -10.52
CA SER A 8 5.02 -5.62 -11.89
C SER A 8 4.08 -6.73 -12.40
N GLY A 9 3.39 -6.48 -13.51
CA GLY A 9 2.44 -7.41 -14.10
C GLY A 9 1.25 -6.70 -14.74
N GLU A 10 0.51 -7.42 -15.58
CA GLU A 10 -0.67 -6.90 -16.27
C GLU A 10 -1.82 -6.57 -15.31
N SER A 11 -2.86 -5.90 -15.82
CA SER A 11 -4.09 -5.66 -15.07
C SER A 11 -4.75 -7.00 -14.74
N GLY A 12 -5.00 -7.26 -13.45
CA GLY A 12 -5.55 -8.53 -12.95
C GLY A 12 -4.50 -9.50 -12.38
N ALA A 13 -3.20 -9.25 -12.54
CA ALA A 13 -2.13 -10.14 -12.07
C ALA A 13 -1.94 -10.19 -10.53
N GLY A 14 -2.80 -9.54 -9.74
CA GLY A 14 -2.73 -9.60 -8.27
C GLY A 14 -1.76 -8.62 -7.58
N LYS A 15 -1.15 -7.67 -8.30
CA LYS A 15 -0.15 -6.73 -7.76
C LYS A 15 -0.53 -6.06 -6.43
N THR A 16 -1.76 -5.56 -6.33
CA THR A 16 -2.26 -4.87 -5.12
C THR A 16 -2.36 -5.81 -3.92
N GLU A 17 -2.80 -7.05 -4.14
CA GLU A 17 -2.90 -8.06 -3.08
C GLU A 17 -1.51 -8.55 -2.65
N THR A 18 -0.59 -8.75 -3.60
CA THR A 18 0.83 -9.02 -3.27
C THR A 18 1.42 -7.92 -2.40
N MET A 19 1.15 -6.65 -2.71
CA MET A 19 1.61 -5.52 -1.91
C MET A 19 1.02 -5.54 -0.48
N LYS A 20 -0.28 -5.83 -0.32
CA LYS A 20 -0.91 -5.99 1.00
C LYS A 20 -0.24 -7.07 1.84
N LEU A 21 -0.05 -8.26 1.27
CA LEU A 21 0.57 -9.39 1.97
C LEU A 21 2.00 -9.07 2.39
N MET A 22 2.76 -8.41 1.50
CA MET A 22 4.13 -7.96 1.82
C MET A 22 4.15 -6.96 2.98
N LEU A 23 3.24 -5.99 2.98
CA LEU A 23 3.14 -5.01 4.07
C LEU A 23 2.76 -5.69 5.40
N GLN A 24 1.84 -6.64 5.39
CA GLN A 24 1.48 -7.45 6.57
C GLN A 24 2.66 -8.25 7.10
N PHE A 25 3.45 -8.88 6.22
CA PHE A 25 4.64 -9.62 6.61
C PHE A 25 5.71 -8.73 7.26
N LEU A 26 6.01 -7.57 6.65
CA LEU A 26 7.01 -6.63 7.17
C LEU A 26 6.58 -6.01 8.51
N THR A 27 5.30 -5.71 8.63
CA THR A 27 4.63 -5.27 9.86
C THR A 27 4.82 -6.27 10.98
N ASP A 28 4.43 -7.52 10.75
CA ASP A 28 4.48 -8.59 11.75
C ASP A 28 5.93 -8.87 12.19
N ALA A 29 6.87 -8.83 11.24
CA ALA A 29 8.29 -8.92 11.54
C ALA A 29 8.80 -7.75 12.40
N SER A 30 8.29 -6.53 12.16
CA SER A 30 8.60 -5.34 12.94
C SER A 30 8.03 -5.42 14.36
N SER A 31 6.76 -5.80 14.52
CA SER A 31 6.10 -5.91 15.84
C SER A 31 6.79 -6.95 16.72
N ARG A 32 7.18 -8.11 16.16
CA ARG A 32 7.99 -9.11 16.89
C ARG A 32 9.31 -8.56 17.42
N LYS A 33 10.00 -7.72 16.64
CA LYS A 33 11.26 -7.08 17.07
C LYS A 33 11.04 -5.98 18.10
N ALA A 34 9.90 -5.31 18.08
CA ALA A 34 9.54 -4.30 19.07
C ALA A 34 9.20 -4.91 20.45
N GLY A 35 9.11 -6.24 20.57
CA GLY A 35 8.85 -6.94 21.83
C GLY A 35 7.41 -6.81 22.35
N SER A 36 6.48 -6.34 21.51
CA SER A 36 5.05 -6.11 21.75
C SER A 36 4.61 -5.98 23.22
N SER A 37 4.51 -4.75 23.73
CA SER A 37 3.30 -4.41 24.47
C SER A 37 2.28 -3.97 23.42
N VAL A 38 1.16 -4.70 23.32
CA VAL A 38 -0.08 -4.18 22.75
C VAL A 38 -0.20 -2.72 23.19
N ASP A 39 -0.29 -1.81 22.23
CA ASP A 39 -0.43 -0.39 22.49
C ASP A 39 -1.69 -0.21 23.33
N THR A 40 -1.52 -0.09 24.65
CA THR A 40 -2.61 -0.05 25.64
C THR A 40 -3.33 1.30 25.58
N SER A 41 -2.89 2.18 24.69
CA SER A 41 -3.40 3.51 24.39
C SER A 41 -4.69 3.50 23.57
N GLY A 42 -5.11 2.35 23.01
CA GLY A 42 -6.26 2.29 22.11
C GLY A 42 -5.99 2.93 20.74
N GLU A 43 -4.73 3.30 20.45
CA GLU A 43 -4.36 3.90 19.18
C GLU A 43 -4.23 2.83 18.08
N VAL A 44 -4.75 3.14 16.89
CA VAL A 44 -4.64 2.25 15.74
C VAL A 44 -3.18 2.09 15.36
N SER A 45 -2.70 0.84 15.31
CA SER A 45 -1.30 0.53 14.99
C SER A 45 -0.88 1.17 13.66
N MET A 46 0.39 1.57 13.55
CA MET A 46 0.92 2.20 12.32
C MET A 46 0.66 1.34 11.09
N GLU A 47 0.69 0.04 11.27
CA GLU A 47 0.55 -0.93 10.20
C GLU A 47 -0.89 -1.06 9.76
N THR A 48 -1.83 -1.01 10.71
CA THR A 48 -3.26 -0.87 10.42
C THR A 48 -3.54 0.43 9.67
N LYS A 49 -2.93 1.55 10.09
CA LYS A 49 -3.04 2.85 9.40
C LYS A 49 -2.55 2.74 7.95
N ILE A 50 -1.40 2.11 7.70
CA ILE A 50 -0.86 1.91 6.33
C ILE A 50 -1.82 1.06 5.49
N LEU A 51 -2.31 -0.07 6.01
CA LEU A 51 -3.22 -0.94 5.28
C LEU A 51 -4.58 -0.27 4.98
N GLN A 52 -5.06 0.57 5.90
CA GLN A 52 -6.30 1.34 5.75
C GLN A 52 -6.22 2.44 4.68
N THR A 53 -5.02 2.83 4.23
CA THR A 53 -4.89 3.76 3.09
C THR A 53 -5.33 3.14 1.76
N ASN A 54 -5.32 1.81 1.65
CA ASN A 54 -5.66 1.12 0.40
C ASN A 54 -7.10 1.42 -0.05
N PRO A 55 -8.16 1.16 0.75
CA PRO A 55 -9.53 1.54 0.40
C PRO A 55 -9.67 2.98 -0.07
N LEU A 56 -9.00 3.92 0.59
CA LEU A 56 -9.03 5.33 0.20
C LEU A 56 -8.41 5.55 -1.19
N THR A 57 -7.20 5.05 -1.41
CA THR A 57 -6.51 5.22 -2.71
C THR A 57 -7.21 4.46 -3.85
N GLU A 58 -7.85 3.34 -3.54
CA GLU A 58 -8.64 2.58 -4.51
C GLU A 58 -9.92 3.32 -4.90
N ALA A 59 -10.62 3.93 -3.94
CA ALA A 59 -11.85 4.69 -4.21
C ALA A 59 -11.62 5.87 -5.18
N PHE A 60 -10.46 6.52 -5.12
CA PHE A 60 -10.13 7.67 -5.98
C PHE A 60 -9.34 7.30 -7.24
N GLY A 61 -8.56 6.23 -7.21
CA GLY A 61 -7.58 5.92 -8.25
C GLY A 61 -7.84 4.62 -9.01
N ASN A 62 -8.77 3.77 -8.55
CA ASN A 62 -9.15 2.57 -9.28
C ASN A 62 -10.40 2.81 -10.13
N ALA A 63 -10.52 2.03 -11.19
CA ALA A 63 -11.70 2.03 -12.04
C ALA A 63 -11.97 0.63 -12.59
N LYS A 64 -13.25 0.38 -12.90
CA LYS A 64 -13.62 -0.74 -13.74
C LYS A 64 -13.09 -0.52 -15.17
N THR A 65 -12.48 -1.55 -15.72
CA THR A 65 -12.01 -1.65 -17.10
C THR A 65 -12.61 -2.90 -17.75
N LEU A 66 -12.43 -3.08 -19.05
CA LEU A 66 -12.89 -4.28 -19.76
C LEU A 66 -12.28 -5.59 -19.19
N ARG A 67 -11.09 -5.53 -18.59
CA ARG A 67 -10.33 -6.72 -18.14
C ARG A 67 -10.24 -6.88 -16.62
N ASN A 68 -10.62 -5.85 -15.85
CA ASN A 68 -10.47 -5.84 -14.39
C ASN A 68 -11.44 -4.84 -13.76
N ASN A 69 -12.27 -5.30 -12.81
CA ASN A 69 -13.27 -4.51 -12.12
C ASN A 69 -12.68 -3.50 -11.11
N ASN A 70 -11.43 -3.71 -10.68
CA ASN A 70 -10.73 -2.84 -9.72
C ASN A 70 -9.30 -2.54 -10.22
N SER A 71 -9.19 -2.02 -11.44
CA SER A 71 -7.89 -1.72 -12.07
C SER A 71 -7.34 -0.41 -11.52
N SER A 72 -6.17 -0.44 -10.88
CA SER A 72 -5.46 0.78 -10.48
C SER A 72 -5.00 1.57 -11.69
N ARG A 73 -5.36 2.85 -11.73
CA ARG A 73 -5.06 3.79 -12.83
C ARG A 73 -4.02 4.82 -12.43
N PHE A 74 -3.13 4.44 -11.51
CA PHE A 74 -2.01 5.22 -11.01
C PHE A 74 -0.91 4.25 -10.55
N GLY A 75 0.34 4.70 -10.55
CA GLY A 75 1.44 4.05 -9.86
C GLY A 75 1.46 4.45 -8.38
N LYS A 76 1.79 3.52 -7.49
CA LYS A 76 1.90 3.76 -6.05
C LYS A 76 3.26 3.31 -5.52
N TRP A 77 3.94 4.20 -4.81
CA TRP A 77 5.16 3.92 -4.07
C TRP A 77 4.88 4.07 -2.57
N THR A 78 5.08 3.00 -1.80
CA THR A 78 4.96 3.04 -0.33
C THR A 78 6.34 2.82 0.26
N ALA A 79 6.88 3.85 0.91
CA ALA A 79 8.13 3.75 1.66
C ALA A 79 7.82 3.46 3.11
N LEU A 80 8.49 2.45 3.67
CA LEU A 80 8.50 2.16 5.11
C LEU A 80 9.81 2.68 5.69
N HIS A 81 9.71 3.45 6.76
CA HIS A 81 10.85 3.98 7.50
C HIS A 81 11.08 3.08 8.70
N MET A 82 12.27 2.49 8.79
CA MET A 82 12.67 1.63 9.90
C MET A 82 13.77 2.32 10.72
N ASN A 83 13.72 2.16 12.04
CA ASN A 83 14.78 2.59 12.93
C ASN A 83 15.98 1.61 12.89
N HIS A 84 17.05 1.94 13.63
CA HIS A 84 18.27 1.11 13.68
C HIS A 84 18.02 -0.30 14.25
N SER A 85 16.97 -0.50 15.04
CA SER A 85 16.56 -1.82 15.56
C SER A 85 15.74 -2.63 14.55
N GLY A 86 15.43 -2.07 13.38
CA GLY A 86 14.63 -2.71 12.34
C GLY A 86 13.12 -2.72 12.65
N VAL A 87 12.65 -1.79 13.49
CA VAL A 87 11.24 -1.55 13.78
C VAL A 87 10.74 -0.40 12.91
N ILE A 88 9.55 -0.56 12.33
CA ILE A 88 8.89 0.46 11.52
C ILE A 88 8.56 1.66 12.42
N SER A 89 9.09 2.82 12.07
CA SER A 89 8.89 4.10 12.77
C SER A 89 8.05 5.10 11.97
N GLY A 90 7.74 4.80 10.70
CA GLY A 90 6.95 5.67 9.83
C GLY A 90 6.67 5.05 8.47
N ALA A 91 5.76 5.68 7.71
CA ALA A 91 5.55 5.35 6.30
C ALA A 91 5.14 6.58 5.49
N SER A 92 5.44 6.56 4.19
CA SER A 92 4.99 7.57 3.24
C SER A 92 4.49 6.92 1.95
N ILE A 93 3.50 7.55 1.31
CA ILE A 93 2.91 7.08 0.05
C ILE A 93 3.04 8.17 -0.99
N THR A 94 3.66 7.84 -2.13
CA THR A 94 3.75 8.71 -3.30
C THR A 94 2.97 8.08 -4.45
N GLN A 95 2.16 8.89 -5.12
CA GLN A 95 1.35 8.48 -6.27
C GLN A 95 1.92 9.08 -7.55
N TYR A 96 1.89 8.30 -8.62
CA TYR A 96 2.43 8.68 -9.93
C TYR A 96 1.42 8.43 -11.03
N LEU A 97 1.40 9.30 -12.05
CA LEU A 97 0.72 9.07 -13.33
C LEU A 97 -0.75 8.62 -13.20
N LEU A 98 -1.53 9.31 -12.37
CA LEU A 98 -2.98 9.11 -12.34
C LEU A 98 -3.57 9.37 -13.74
N GLU A 99 -4.41 8.46 -14.23
CA GLU A 99 -5.09 8.58 -15.53
C GLU A 99 -6.20 9.64 -15.48
N LYS A 100 -5.81 10.92 -15.49
CA LYS A 100 -6.71 12.07 -15.39
C LYS A 100 -7.78 12.11 -16.47
N SER A 101 -7.53 11.51 -17.64
CA SER A 101 -8.51 11.45 -18.74
C SER A 101 -9.82 10.75 -18.32
N ARG A 102 -9.76 9.76 -17.43
CA ARG A 102 -10.95 9.04 -16.93
C ARG A 102 -11.90 9.89 -16.11
N ILE A 103 -11.44 11.02 -15.57
CA ILE A 103 -12.29 11.94 -14.81
C ILE A 103 -13.39 12.54 -15.69
N THR A 104 -13.10 12.75 -16.98
CA THR A 104 -14.03 13.40 -17.91
C THR A 104 -14.61 12.45 -18.96
N LYS A 105 -13.96 11.30 -19.21
CA LYS A 105 -14.35 10.36 -20.26
C LYS A 105 -14.19 8.93 -19.77
N VAL A 106 -15.29 8.18 -19.73
CA VAL A 106 -15.23 6.73 -19.52
C VAL A 106 -15.02 6.07 -20.88
N GLY A 107 -13.91 5.33 -21.05
CA GLY A 107 -13.66 4.57 -22.27
C GLY A 107 -14.81 3.57 -22.50
N LYS A 108 -15.36 3.57 -23.72
CA LYS A 108 -16.41 2.62 -24.14
C LYS A 108 -15.94 1.18 -24.01
#